data_AF-A0A2V8G2P5-F1
#
_entry.id   AF-A0A2V8G2P5-F1
#
_cell.length_a   1.000
_cell.length_b   1.000
_cell.length_c   1.000
_cell.angle_alpha   90.00
_cell.angle_beta   90.00
_cell.angle_gamma   90.00
#
_symmetry.space_group_name_H-M   'P 1'
#
loop_
_entity.id
_entity.type
_entity.pdbx_description
1 polymer ?
#
loop_
_entity_poly.entity_id
_entity_poly.type
_entity_poly.pdbx_seq_one_letter_code
_entity_poly.pdbx_strand_id
1 'polypeptide(L)'
;MALGTVHLTKGVKADGKALSAGVYQVRLTAQTASPDAKGQTKQLERWVEFVQKGQVKGREVVTIVPQSEIDKVQKDTPPPANGSKVETLKGGDYVRLWINKGGNHYLVHFPV
;
A
#
# COMPACT_ATOMS: atom_id res chain seq x y z
N MET A 1 -12.32 -2.06 -4.91
CA MET A 1 -12.39 -0.57 -4.99
C MET A 1 -11.10 -0.03 -5.58
N ALA A 2 -11.13 0.93 -6.50
CA ALA A 2 -9.90 1.56 -6.99
C ALA A 2 -9.37 2.59 -5.97
N LEU A 3 -8.11 2.46 -5.55
CA LEU A 3 -7.45 3.38 -4.63
C LEU A 3 -6.81 4.56 -5.38
N GLY A 4 -6.33 4.33 -6.60
CA GLY A 4 -5.75 5.35 -7.46
C GLY A 4 -4.70 4.76 -8.40
N THR A 5 -3.96 5.64 -9.06
CA THR A 5 -2.80 5.29 -9.88
C THR A 5 -1.55 5.74 -9.16
N VAL A 6 -0.55 4.87 -9.05
CA VAL A 6 0.69 5.12 -8.34
C VAL A 6 1.88 4.84 -9.25
N HIS A 7 2.98 5.57 -9.05
CA HIS A 7 4.24 5.34 -9.75
C HIS A 7 5.26 4.78 -8.77
N LEU A 8 5.59 3.49 -8.92
CA LEU A 8 6.70 2.86 -8.20
C LEU A 8 8.01 3.22 -8.93
N THR A 9 8.86 3.98 -8.27
CA THR A 9 10.12 4.49 -8.86
C THR A 9 11.23 3.44 -8.95
N LYS A 10 11.08 2.29 -8.27
CA LYS A 10 12.02 1.17 -8.29
C LYS A 10 11.28 -0.17 -8.25
N GLY A 11 11.97 -1.24 -8.59
CA GLY A 11 11.49 -2.60 -8.39
C GLY A 11 11.41 -2.92 -6.90
N VAL A 12 10.38 -3.66 -6.51
CA VAL A 12 10.11 -4.04 -5.12
C VAL A 12 9.64 -5.49 -5.05
N LYS A 13 9.53 -6.06 -3.85
CA LYS A 13 8.89 -7.35 -3.61
C LYS A 13 7.47 -7.14 -3.09
N ALA A 14 6.51 -7.76 -3.76
CA ALA A 14 5.10 -7.78 -3.39
C ALA A 14 4.66 -9.25 -3.21
N ASP A 15 4.24 -9.64 -2.01
CA ASP A 15 3.92 -11.03 -1.65
C ASP A 15 5.08 -12.00 -1.98
N GLY A 16 6.31 -11.56 -1.68
CA GLY A 16 7.54 -12.30 -1.96
C GLY A 16 7.96 -12.37 -3.44
N LYS A 17 7.16 -11.84 -4.37
CA LYS A 17 7.42 -11.85 -5.81
C LYS A 17 7.92 -10.49 -6.29
N ALA A 18 8.77 -10.48 -7.31
CA ALA A 18 9.25 -9.23 -7.90
C ALA A 18 8.12 -8.47 -8.60
N LEU A 19 7.97 -7.19 -8.26
CA LEU A 19 7.13 -6.21 -8.94
C LEU A 19 8.04 -5.12 -9.51
N SER A 20 8.08 -4.98 -10.82
CA SER A 20 8.96 -4.01 -11.49
C SER A 20 8.57 -2.56 -11.19
N ALA A 21 9.52 -1.64 -11.32
CA ALA A 21 9.23 -0.22 -11.36
C ALA A 21 8.19 0.09 -12.46
N GLY A 22 7.35 1.10 -12.24
CA GLY A 22 6.37 1.54 -13.22
C GLY A 22 5.08 2.08 -12.61
N VAL A 23 4.13 2.39 -13.49
CA VAL A 23 2.83 2.93 -13.13
C VAL A 23 1.80 1.81 -13.03
N TYR A 24 1.07 1.79 -11.92
CA TYR A 24 0.07 0.79 -11.60
C TYR A 24 -1.22 1.44 -11.12
N GLN A 25 -2.36 0.90 -11.55
CA GLN A 25 -3.62 1.14 -10.87
C GLN A 25 -3.68 0.22 -9.64
N VAL A 26 -3.89 0.79 -8.46
CA VAL A 26 -4.01 0.04 -7.21
C VAL A 26 -5.48 -0.19 -6.90
N ARG A 27 -5.84 -1.44 -6.60
CA ARG A 27 -7.22 -1.83 -6.28
C ARG A 27 -7.26 -2.57 -4.95
N LEU A 28 -8.08 -2.10 -4.03
CA LEU A 28 -8.40 -2.81 -2.79
C LEU A 28 -9.36 -3.96 -3.11
N THR A 29 -9.00 -5.17 -2.71
CA THR A 29 -9.81 -6.36 -2.88
C THR A 29 -10.74 -6.59 -1.68
N ALA A 30 -11.71 -7.49 -1.85
CA ALA A 30 -12.59 -7.87 -0.75
C ALA A 30 -11.89 -8.71 0.34
N GLN A 31 -10.74 -9.30 0.00
CA GLN A 31 -10.07 -10.33 0.79
C GLN A 31 -9.23 -9.71 1.91
N THR A 32 -9.44 -10.20 3.14
CA THR A 32 -8.57 -9.92 4.29
C THR A 32 -7.27 -10.72 4.18
N ALA A 33 -6.19 -10.24 4.79
CA ALA A 33 -4.96 -11.01 4.92
C ALA A 33 -5.17 -12.25 5.81
N SER A 34 -4.56 -13.38 5.45
CA SER A 34 -4.57 -14.62 6.25
C SER A 34 -3.32 -15.45 5.90
N PRO A 35 -2.64 -16.10 6.87
CA PRO A 35 -2.90 -16.04 8.31
C PRO A 35 -2.57 -14.66 8.90
N ASP A 36 -3.15 -14.37 10.06
CA ASP A 36 -2.82 -13.17 10.84
C ASP A 36 -1.31 -13.10 11.03
N ALA A 37 -0.65 -12.04 10.55
CA ALA A 37 0.69 -11.78 11.07
C ALA A 37 0.54 -11.47 12.57
N LYS A 38 1.42 -12.04 13.40
CA LYS A 38 1.28 -11.95 14.86
C LYS A 38 1.19 -10.48 15.31
N GLY A 39 0.08 -10.12 15.95
CA GLY A 39 -0.20 -8.76 16.44
C GLY A 39 -1.26 -7.96 15.68
N GLN A 40 -1.92 -8.55 14.66
CA GLN A 40 -2.82 -7.82 13.76
C GLN A 40 -4.30 -7.85 14.17
N THR A 41 -4.98 -6.71 13.98
CA THR A 41 -6.44 -6.60 14.02
C THR A 41 -7.01 -6.87 12.62
N LYS A 42 -7.64 -8.03 12.41
CA LYS A 42 -8.15 -8.57 11.12
C LYS A 42 -8.89 -7.58 10.20
N GLN A 43 -9.52 -6.55 10.74
CA GLN A 43 -10.32 -5.59 9.95
C GLN A 43 -9.48 -4.51 9.26
N LEU A 44 -8.24 -4.28 9.71
CA LEU A 44 -7.41 -3.20 9.20
C LEU A 44 -6.44 -3.66 8.12
N GLU A 45 -6.38 -4.95 7.80
CA GLU A 45 -5.50 -5.45 6.74
C GLU A 45 -6.25 -6.19 5.65
N ARG A 46 -6.03 -5.74 4.41
CA ARG A 46 -6.64 -6.30 3.22
C ARG A 46 -5.60 -6.46 2.13
N TRP A 47 -5.96 -7.16 1.08
CA TRP A 47 -5.09 -7.24 -0.08
C TRP A 47 -5.38 -6.14 -1.08
N VAL A 48 -4.32 -5.57 -1.64
CA VAL A 48 -4.36 -4.72 -2.82
C VAL A 48 -3.73 -5.42 -4.02
N GLU A 49 -4.26 -5.13 -5.19
CA GLU A 49 -3.72 -5.58 -6.47
C GLU A 49 -3.10 -4.39 -7.22
N PHE A 50 -1.91 -4.62 -7.77
CA PHE A 50 -1.19 -3.71 -8.66
C PHE A 50 -1.51 -4.10 -10.09
N VAL A 51 -2.38 -3.35 -10.74
CA VAL A 51 -2.89 -3.64 -12.07
C VAL A 51 -2.20 -2.75 -13.10
N GLN A 52 -1.67 -3.35 -14.16
CA GLN A 52 -1.09 -2.64 -15.30
C GLN A 52 -1.63 -3.24 -16.59
N LYS A 53 -2.13 -2.39 -17.49
CA LYS A 53 -2.75 -2.80 -18.76
C LYS A 53 -3.84 -3.87 -18.57
N GLY A 54 -4.64 -3.74 -17.51
CA GLY A 54 -5.73 -4.67 -17.18
C GLY A 54 -5.31 -5.97 -16.51
N GLN A 55 -4.01 -6.24 -16.33
CA GLN A 55 -3.51 -7.45 -15.69
C GLN A 55 -2.99 -7.17 -14.28
N VAL A 56 -3.28 -8.06 -13.33
CA VAL A 56 -2.68 -8.03 -11.99
C VAL A 56 -1.20 -8.44 -12.13
N LYS A 57 -0.30 -7.50 -11.85
CA LYS A 57 1.16 -7.70 -11.90
C LYS A 57 1.77 -8.02 -10.53
N GLY A 58 1.06 -7.68 -9.46
CA GLY A 58 1.47 -7.97 -8.10
C GLY A 58 0.31 -7.80 -7.13
N ARG A 59 0.47 -8.34 -5.93
CA ARG A 59 -0.49 -8.25 -4.84
C ARG A 59 0.30 -8.04 -3.56
N GLU A 60 -0.21 -7.22 -2.65
CA GLU A 60 0.43 -7.00 -1.35
C GLU A 60 -0.64 -6.70 -0.29
N VAL A 61 -0.33 -7.00 0.97
CA VAL A 61 -1.16 -6.62 2.10
C VAL A 61 -1.05 -5.12 2.34
N VAL A 62 -2.20 -4.49 2.53
CA VAL A 62 -2.32 -3.08 2.89
C VAL A 62 -2.90 -2.95 4.28
N THR A 63 -2.29 -2.08 5.08
CA THR A 63 -2.86 -1.62 6.34
C THR A 63 -3.74 -0.40 6.07
N ILE A 64 -4.96 -0.44 6.59
CA ILE A 64 -5.98 0.59 6.49
C ILE A 64 -6.02 1.31 7.83
N VAL A 65 -5.78 2.61 7.82
CA VAL A 65 -5.82 3.46 9.01
C VAL A 65 -6.89 4.53 8.80
N PRO A 66 -7.92 4.62 9.67
CA PRO A 66 -8.91 5.69 9.60
C PRO A 66 -8.26 7.08 9.75
N GLN A 67 -8.85 8.12 9.14
CA GLN A 67 -8.38 9.50 9.29
C GLN A 67 -8.25 9.92 10.77
N SER A 68 -9.13 9.45 11.66
CA SER A 68 -9.11 9.76 13.10
C SER A 68 -7.93 9.14 13.85
N GLU A 69 -7.21 8.20 13.24
CA GLU A 69 -6.11 7.47 13.86
C GLU A 69 -4.76 7.77 13.21
N ILE A 70 -4.74 8.47 12.06
CA ILE A 70 -3.51 8.66 11.30
C ILE A 70 -2.43 9.40 12.09
N ASP A 71 -2.81 10.34 12.95
CA ASP A 71 -1.90 11.11 13.80
C ASP A 71 -1.15 10.26 14.82
N LYS A 72 -1.64 9.05 15.12
CA LYS A 72 -0.96 8.09 16.01
C LYS A 72 0.06 7.22 15.28
N VAL A 73 -0.03 7.13 13.95
CA VAL A 73 0.77 6.23 13.10
C VAL A 73 1.80 7.02 12.28
N GLN A 74 1.46 8.24 11.85
CA GLN A 74 2.30 9.03 10.95
C GLN A 74 3.42 9.76 11.69
N LYS A 75 4.63 9.66 11.14
CA LYS A 75 5.78 10.50 11.49
C LYS A 75 6.08 11.55 10.42
N ASP A 76 5.55 11.37 9.22
CA ASP A 76 5.76 12.22 8.05
C ASP A 76 4.43 12.81 7.58
N THR A 77 4.49 13.87 6.77
CA THR A 77 3.28 14.50 6.20
C THR A 77 2.52 13.53 5.28
N PRO A 78 1.20 13.35 5.51
CA PRO A 78 0.35 12.49 4.69
C PRO A 78 0.19 13.03 3.27
N PRO A 79 -0.06 12.15 2.28
CA PRO A 79 -0.51 12.59 0.97
C PRO A 79 -1.85 13.36 1.10
N PRO A 80 -2.11 14.33 0.19
CA PRO A 80 -3.39 15.03 0.17
C PRO A 80 -4.54 14.06 -0.06
N ALA A 81 -5.76 14.49 0.27
CA ALA A 81 -6.97 13.69 0.04
C ALA A 81 -7.07 13.24 -1.43
N ASN A 82 -7.38 11.96 -1.64
CA ASN A 82 -7.38 11.30 -2.96
C ASN A 82 -6.01 11.23 -3.65
N GLY A 83 -4.92 11.50 -2.93
CA GLY A 83 -3.56 11.43 -3.42
C GLY A 83 -2.78 10.21 -2.92
N SER A 84 -1.56 10.06 -3.43
CA SER A 84 -0.62 9.01 -3.01
C SER A 84 0.80 9.54 -2.91
N LYS A 85 1.61 8.92 -2.05
CA LYS A 85 3.02 9.18 -1.86
C LYS A 85 3.78 7.86 -1.90
N VAL A 86 4.89 7.83 -2.62
CA VAL A 86 5.82 6.68 -2.66
C VAL A 86 7.15 7.16 -2.11
N GLU A 87 7.63 6.51 -1.07
CA GLU A 87 8.81 6.95 -0.32
C GLU A 87 9.75 5.78 -0.11
N THR A 88 11.06 6.00 -0.28
CA THR A 88 12.05 5.07 0.23
C THR A 88 12.29 5.39 1.70
N LEU A 89 12.14 4.40 2.57
CA LEU A 89 12.34 4.58 4.01
C LEU A 89 13.83 4.64 4.35
N LYS A 90 14.14 5.17 5.54
CA LYS A 90 15.52 5.25 6.06
C LYS A 90 16.15 3.85 6.06
N GLY A 91 17.39 3.76 5.57
CA GLY A 91 18.09 2.50 5.34
C GLY A 91 18.05 2.03 3.88
N GLY A 92 17.03 2.43 3.12
CA GLY A 92 16.94 2.13 1.68
C GLY A 92 16.32 0.77 1.34
N ASP A 93 16.19 -0.11 2.34
CA ASP A 93 15.72 -1.50 2.17
C ASP A 93 14.20 -1.64 1.97
N TYR A 94 13.45 -0.57 2.23
CA TYR A 94 11.99 -0.57 2.12
C TYR A 94 11.47 0.62 1.33
N VAL A 95 10.43 0.38 0.55
CA VAL A 95 9.58 1.40 -0.05
C VAL A 95 8.22 1.38 0.65
N ARG A 96 7.73 2.55 1.04
CA ARG A 96 6.36 2.73 1.54
C ARG A 96 5.52 3.38 0.45
N LEU A 97 4.41 2.74 0.13
CA LEU A 97 3.31 3.37 -0.61
C LEU A 97 2.25 3.79 0.38
N TRP A 98 1.88 5.07 0.34
CA TRP A 98 0.84 5.66 1.16
C TRP A 98 -0.22 6.28 0.25
N ILE A 99 -1.47 5.84 0.37
CA ILE A 99 -2.60 6.40 -0.37
C ILE A 99 -3.61 6.96 0.62
N ASN A 100 -4.11 8.17 0.38
CA ASN A 100 -5.24 8.73 1.11
C ASN A 100 -6.47 8.68 0.21
N LYS A 101 -7.46 7.85 0.56
CA LYS A 101 -8.69 7.68 -0.24
C LYS A 101 -9.91 7.61 0.65
N GLY A 102 -10.86 8.52 0.42
CA GLY A 102 -12.16 8.50 1.12
C GLY A 102 -12.05 8.61 2.65
N GLY A 103 -11.07 9.35 3.16
CA GLY A 103 -10.85 9.49 4.61
C GLY A 103 -10.19 8.27 5.27
N ASN A 104 -9.65 7.35 4.48
CA ASN A 104 -8.81 6.27 4.97
C ASN A 104 -7.41 6.37 4.35
N HIS A 105 -6.42 5.99 5.15
CA HIS A 105 -5.03 5.88 4.74
C HIS A 105 -4.69 4.41 4.50
N TYR A 106 -4.08 4.13 3.36
CA TYR A 106 -3.71 2.80 2.91
C TYR A 106 -2.18 2.76 2.83
N LEU A 107 -1.57 1.96 3.69
CA LEU A 107 -0.12 1.84 3.85
C LEU A 107 0.33 0.46 3.39
N VAL A 108 1.24 0.44 2.42
CA VAL A 108 1.89 -0.77 1.92
C VAL A 108 3.39 -0.61 2.10
N HIS A 109 4.05 -1.62 2.66
CA HIS A 109 5.49 -1.65 2.83
C HIS A 109 6.07 -2.77 1.97
N PHE A 110 6.97 -2.41 1.07
CA PHE A 110 7.65 -3.37 0.21
C PHE A 110 9.12 -3.47 0.58
N PRO A 111 9.66 -4.68 0.74
CA PRO A 111 11.10 -4.90 0.67
C PRO A 111 11.62 -4.55 -0.73
N VAL A 112 12.83 -4.00 -0.80
CA VAL A 112 13.59 -3.75 -2.04
C VAL A 112 14.62 -4.86 -2.25
#